data_AF-A0A948PY90-F1
#
_entry.id   AF-A0A948PY90-F1
#
_cell.length_a   1.000
_cell.length_b   1.000
_cell.length_c   1.000
_cell.angle_alpha   90.00
_cell.angle_beta   90.00
_cell.angle_gamma   90.00
#
_symmetry.space_group_name_H-M   'P 1'
#
loop_
_entity.id
_entity.type
_entity.pdbx_description
1 polymer ?
#
loop_
_entity_poly.entity_id
_entity_poly.type
_entity_poly.pdbx_seq_one_letter_code
_entity_poly.pdbx_strand_id
1 'polypeptide(L)'
;MGRKRKKAAKEQAHSSRPGPSHWMIITIFAVLLSLGLVAKIVFFSGRAPSNTETAYQVSAMENDSVETLVQLVASEFRCACGGCGELPLAECECDMVRGAREEKAFIREKLKEGLPVEKVIQLVEEVYGHRST
;
A
#
# COMPACT_ATOMS: atom_id res chain seq x y z
N MET A 1 -30.45 54.53 -46.76
CA MET A 1 -29.95 55.89 -46.42
C MET A 1 -30.50 56.24 -45.05
N GLY A 2 -29.82 56.80 -44.06
CA GLY A 2 -28.48 57.38 -43.96
C GLY A 2 -28.15 57.57 -42.47
N ARG A 3 -26.85 57.46 -42.21
CA ARG A 3 -26.15 57.52 -40.92
C ARG A 3 -26.47 58.75 -40.06
N LYS A 4 -26.19 58.59 -38.75
CA LYS A 4 -25.32 59.44 -37.87
C LYS A 4 -26.04 59.76 -36.56
N ARG A 5 -25.41 59.90 -35.39
CA ARG A 5 -24.12 59.52 -34.79
C ARG A 5 -24.04 60.39 -33.51
N LYS A 6 -23.45 59.84 -32.44
CA LYS A 6 -22.74 60.56 -31.33
C LYS A 6 -23.63 61.19 -30.26
N LYS A 7 -23.23 61.28 -28.98
CA LYS A 7 -22.11 60.76 -28.16
C LYS A 7 -22.36 61.31 -26.73
N ALA A 8 -21.94 60.53 -25.73
CA ALA A 8 -21.40 60.97 -24.43
C ALA A 8 -22.36 61.77 -23.50
N ALA A 9 -22.23 61.80 -22.19
CA ALA A 9 -21.10 61.52 -21.31
C ALA A 9 -21.62 61.23 -19.88
N LYS A 10 -20.73 60.66 -19.04
CA LYS A 10 -20.39 61.02 -17.65
C LYS A 10 -21.53 61.52 -16.75
N GLU A 11 -21.66 61.07 -15.51
CA GLU A 11 -20.69 61.23 -14.43
C GLU A 11 -21.27 60.48 -13.20
N GLN A 12 -20.48 59.65 -12.50
CA GLN A 12 -20.05 59.86 -11.10
C GLN A 12 -21.21 60.02 -10.09
N ALA A 13 -21.30 59.34 -8.95
CA ALA A 13 -20.24 58.95 -8.04
C ALA A 13 -20.85 57.99 -7.01
N HIS A 14 -20.08 57.00 -6.56
CA HIS A 14 -19.74 57.03 -5.14
C HIS A 14 -18.37 56.39 -4.95
N SER A 15 -17.37 57.26 -4.91
CA SER A 15 -16.10 57.00 -4.28
C SER A 15 -16.38 56.64 -2.83
N SER A 16 -16.21 55.38 -2.48
CA SER A 16 -15.90 55.00 -1.12
C SER A 16 -14.55 54.32 -1.19
N ARG A 17 -13.50 55.10 -0.89
CA ARG A 17 -12.20 54.57 -0.46
C ARG A 17 -12.38 54.07 0.98
N PRO A 18 -12.41 52.76 1.26
CA PRO A 18 -11.89 52.28 2.51
C PRO A 18 -10.36 52.24 2.38
N GLY A 19 -9.64 52.67 3.43
CA GLY A 19 -8.19 52.52 3.55
C GLY A 19 -7.76 51.05 3.43
N PRO A 20 -6.45 50.74 3.54
CA PRO A 20 -5.94 49.39 3.37
C PRO A 20 -6.53 48.47 4.45
N SER A 21 -7.66 47.87 4.08
CA SER A 21 -8.37 46.87 4.84
C SER A 21 -7.69 45.54 4.55
N HIS A 22 -7.75 44.63 5.52
CA HIS A 22 -7.32 43.23 5.38
C HIS A 22 -7.78 42.58 4.06
N TRP A 23 -8.87 43.07 3.47
CA TRP A 23 -9.36 42.71 2.15
C TRP A 23 -8.33 42.88 1.03
N MET A 24 -7.56 43.97 1.03
CA MET A 24 -6.51 44.20 0.03
C MET A 24 -5.34 43.20 0.22
N ILE A 25 -5.01 42.87 1.47
CA ILE A 25 -4.02 41.86 1.81
C ILE A 25 -4.49 40.47 1.34
N ILE A 26 -5.75 40.11 1.61
CA ILE A 26 -6.35 38.86 1.15
C ILE A 26 -6.33 38.77 -0.39
N THR A 27 -6.64 39.85 -1.10
CA THR A 27 -6.59 39.84 -2.57
C THR A 27 -5.17 39.64 -3.11
N ILE A 28 -4.15 40.25 -2.47
CA ILE A 28 -2.75 40.08 -2.89
C ILE A 28 -2.27 38.65 -2.65
N PHE A 29 -2.59 38.06 -1.48
CA PHE A 29 -2.26 36.67 -1.20
C PHE A 29 -2.99 35.69 -2.13
N ALA A 30 -4.27 35.93 -2.43
CA ALA A 30 -5.04 35.12 -3.37
C ALA A 30 -4.44 35.16 -4.79
N VAL A 31 -4.02 36.35 -5.25
CA VAL A 31 -3.36 36.50 -6.55
C VAL A 31 -2.00 35.77 -6.54
N LEU A 32 -1.17 35.93 -5.52
CA LEU A 32 0.12 35.24 -5.41
C LEU A 32 -0.02 33.71 -5.33
N LEU A 33 -1.00 33.20 -4.59
CA LEU A 33 -1.34 31.77 -4.53
C LEU A 33 -1.81 31.25 -5.89
N SER A 34 -2.61 32.03 -6.62
CA SER A 34 -3.09 31.65 -7.95
C SER A 34 -1.98 31.59 -9.00
N LEU A 35 -1.00 32.51 -8.97
CA LEU A 35 0.16 32.44 -9.88
C LEU A 35 1.10 31.26 -9.54
N GLY A 36 1.24 30.90 -8.27
CA GLY A 36 2.00 29.71 -7.85
C GLY A 36 1.36 28.38 -8.31
N LEU A 37 0.04 28.34 -8.43
CA LEU A 37 -0.71 27.15 -8.87
C LEU A 37 -0.51 26.86 -10.37
N VAL A 38 -0.47 27.89 -11.22
CA VAL A 38 -0.37 27.73 -12.68
C VAL A 38 1.01 27.20 -13.10
N ALA A 39 2.09 27.60 -12.41
CA ALA A 39 3.44 27.10 -12.68
C ALA A 39 3.58 25.59 -12.40
N LYS A 40 2.85 25.05 -11.40
CA LYS A 40 2.80 23.61 -11.10
C LYS A 40 2.05 22.83 -12.19
N ILE A 41 0.93 23.33 -12.70
CA ILE A 41 0.09 22.59 -13.65
C ILE A 41 0.76 22.46 -15.03
N VAL A 42 1.49 23.49 -15.47
CA VAL A 42 2.22 23.45 -16.76
C VAL A 42 3.48 22.59 -16.69
N PHE A 43 4.15 22.49 -15.53
CA PHE A 43 5.31 21.60 -15.35
C PHE A 43 4.93 20.14 -14.99
N PHE A 44 3.75 19.88 -14.40
CA PHE A 44 3.32 18.51 -14.04
C PHE A 44 2.44 17.82 -15.09
N SER A 45 2.21 18.41 -16.26
CA SER A 45 1.47 17.75 -17.35
C SER A 45 2.28 16.63 -18.07
N GLY A 46 3.45 16.26 -17.55
CA GLY A 46 4.30 15.17 -18.06
C GLY A 46 4.49 13.98 -17.12
N ARG A 47 3.89 13.95 -15.94
CA ARG A 47 3.89 12.76 -15.06
C ARG A 47 2.49 12.48 -14.56
N ALA A 48 1.89 11.44 -15.11
CA ALA A 48 0.73 10.79 -14.51
C ALA A 48 1.01 10.51 -13.02
N PRO A 49 0.10 10.85 -12.10
CA PRO A 49 0.13 10.29 -10.76
C PRO A 49 -0.50 8.90 -10.87
N SER A 50 0.31 7.89 -11.21
CA SER A 50 -0.10 6.52 -10.90
C SER A 50 0.23 6.32 -9.43
N ASN A 51 -0.82 6.16 -8.63
CA ASN A 51 -0.75 5.83 -7.22
C ASN A 51 0.16 4.62 -7.00
N THR A 52 1.35 4.86 -6.48
CA THR A 52 2.26 3.83 -5.96
C THR A 52 1.73 3.36 -4.59
N GLU A 53 0.54 2.78 -4.57
CA GLU A 53 -0.02 2.07 -3.40
C GLU A 53 -0.63 0.70 -3.78
N THR A 54 -0.43 0.22 -5.01
CA THR A 54 -1.02 -1.05 -5.47
C THR A 54 -0.06 -2.26 -5.41
N ALA A 55 1.16 -2.11 -4.88
CA ALA A 55 2.08 -3.24 -4.68
C ALA A 55 1.94 -3.93 -3.31
N TYR A 56 1.22 -3.32 -2.35
CA TYR A 56 1.11 -3.84 -0.98
C TYR A 56 -0.15 -4.68 -0.73
N GLN A 57 -1.21 -4.51 -1.55
CA GLN A 57 -2.47 -5.24 -1.35
C GLN A 57 -2.56 -6.57 -2.11
N VAL A 58 -1.77 -6.76 -3.18
CA VAL A 58 -1.72 -8.06 -3.88
C VAL A 58 -0.89 -9.08 -3.09
N SER A 59 0.22 -8.64 -2.48
CA SER A 59 1.05 -9.51 -1.64
C SER A 59 0.36 -9.94 -0.34
N ALA A 60 -0.56 -9.14 0.21
CA ALA A 60 -1.26 -9.51 1.45
C ALA A 60 -2.25 -10.67 1.22
N MET A 61 -3.00 -10.64 0.11
CA MET A 61 -3.94 -11.73 -0.24
C MET A 61 -3.21 -13.03 -0.60
N GLU A 62 -2.06 -12.94 -1.26
CA GLU A 62 -1.23 -14.12 -1.55
C GLU A 62 -0.61 -14.70 -0.27
N ASN A 63 -0.06 -13.86 0.62
CA ASN A 63 0.56 -14.34 1.85
C ASN A 63 -0.45 -15.00 2.81
N ASP A 64 -1.69 -14.51 2.89
CA ASP A 64 -2.73 -15.13 3.73
C ASP A 64 -3.07 -16.56 3.25
N SER A 65 -3.18 -16.73 1.93
CA SER A 65 -3.39 -18.05 1.33
C SER A 65 -2.22 -19.00 1.59
N VAL A 66 -0.98 -18.50 1.54
CA VAL A 66 0.22 -19.30 1.84
C VAL A 66 0.28 -19.69 3.31
N GLU A 67 -0.01 -18.80 4.26
CA GLU A 67 -0.01 -19.15 5.68
C GLU A 67 -1.06 -20.22 6.01
N THR A 68 -2.22 -20.17 5.36
CA THR A 68 -3.25 -21.20 5.51
C THR A 68 -2.73 -22.57 5.04
N LEU A 69 -2.02 -22.60 3.91
CA LEU A 69 -1.38 -23.82 3.40
C LEU A 69 -0.22 -24.28 4.29
N VAL A 70 0.55 -23.36 4.88
CA VAL A 70 1.60 -23.68 5.85
C VAL A 70 1.00 -24.38 7.06
N GLN A 71 -0.12 -23.87 7.59
CA GLN A 71 -0.83 -24.51 8.70
C GLN A 71 -1.37 -25.89 8.32
N LEU A 72 -1.92 -26.03 7.11
CA LEU A 72 -2.41 -27.32 6.61
C LEU A 72 -1.28 -28.36 6.57
N VAL A 73 -0.15 -28.04 5.95
CA VAL A 73 1.02 -28.93 5.93
C VAL A 73 1.51 -29.19 7.34
N ALA A 74 1.65 -28.15 8.16
CA ALA A 74 2.14 -28.27 9.53
C ALA A 74 1.24 -29.12 10.45
N SER A 75 -0.05 -29.27 10.12
CA SER A 75 -0.96 -30.14 10.88
C SER A 75 -0.66 -31.63 10.70
N GLU A 76 0.06 -32.01 9.64
CA GLU A 76 0.47 -33.38 9.36
C GLU A 76 1.74 -33.81 10.12
N PHE A 77 2.38 -32.92 10.88
CA PHE A 77 3.68 -33.16 11.50
C PHE A 77 3.69 -32.82 12.98
N ARG A 78 4.59 -33.48 13.71
CA ARG A 78 5.03 -33.04 15.05
C ARG A 78 6.35 -32.33 14.91
N CYS A 79 6.59 -31.35 15.78
CA CYS A 79 7.85 -30.62 15.76
C CYS A 79 9.03 -31.55 16.06
N ALA A 80 10.04 -31.54 15.17
CA ALA A 80 11.21 -32.41 15.24
C ALA A 80 12.25 -31.96 16.28
N CYS A 81 11.97 -30.87 17.00
CA CYS A 81 12.90 -30.21 17.91
C CYS A 81 13.32 -31.07 19.12
N GLY A 82 12.48 -32.04 19.52
CA GLY A 82 12.68 -32.91 20.69
C GLY A 82 12.62 -32.22 22.07
N GLY A 83 12.78 -30.89 22.15
CA GLY A 83 12.74 -30.11 23.39
C GLY A 83 11.36 -29.55 23.76
N CYS A 84 10.42 -29.59 22.83
CA CYS A 84 9.10 -28.95 22.91
C CYS A 84 7.98 -29.93 23.30
N GLY A 85 8.31 -31.19 23.61
CA GLY A 85 7.32 -32.22 23.94
C GLY A 85 6.56 -32.80 22.74
N GLU A 86 7.16 -32.75 21.55
CA GLU A 86 6.57 -33.27 20.29
C GLU A 86 5.16 -32.73 20.02
N LEU A 87 4.96 -31.45 20.34
CA LEU A 87 3.73 -30.73 20.02
C LEU A 87 3.46 -30.77 18.51
N PRO A 88 2.17 -30.70 18.10
CA PRO A 88 1.81 -30.52 16.70
C PRO A 88 2.59 -29.34 16.12
N LEU A 89 3.20 -29.53 14.95
CA LEU A 89 4.02 -28.51 14.31
C LEU A 89 3.19 -27.24 14.07
N ALA A 90 1.91 -27.39 13.70
CA ALA A 90 0.96 -26.29 13.55
C ALA A 90 0.90 -25.37 14.79
N GLU A 91 0.95 -25.93 16.00
CA GLU A 91 0.80 -25.20 17.27
C GLU A 91 2.14 -24.80 17.91
N CYS A 92 3.24 -25.44 17.50
CA CYS A 92 4.55 -25.19 18.07
C CYS A 92 5.17 -23.89 17.50
N GLU A 93 5.83 -23.09 18.34
CA GLU A 93 6.51 -21.85 17.96
C GLU A 93 7.97 -21.80 18.41
N CYS A 94 8.55 -22.96 18.74
CA CYS A 94 9.91 -23.03 19.26
C CYS A 94 10.96 -22.58 18.23
N ASP A 95 12.03 -21.98 18.73
CA ASP A 95 13.19 -21.51 17.95
C ASP A 95 14.42 -22.42 18.17
N MET A 96 14.17 -23.69 18.50
CA MET A 96 15.22 -24.69 18.67
C MET A 96 15.78 -25.11 17.32
N VAL A 97 16.95 -25.73 17.31
CA VAL A 97 17.54 -26.32 16.09
C VAL A 97 16.58 -27.38 15.54
N ARG A 98 16.24 -27.31 14.25
CA ARG A 98 15.18 -28.13 13.63
C ARG A 98 13.85 -27.99 14.37
N GLY A 99 13.55 -26.77 14.80
CA GLY A 99 12.35 -26.41 15.54
C GLY A 99 11.24 -25.85 14.64
N ALA A 100 10.11 -25.55 15.27
CA ALA A 100 8.89 -25.22 14.55
C ALA A 100 9.02 -23.97 13.67
N ARG A 101 9.81 -22.97 14.09
CA ARG A 101 10.09 -21.78 13.28
C ARG A 101 10.83 -22.11 11.99
N GLU A 102 11.84 -22.97 12.08
CA GLU A 102 12.64 -23.40 10.93
C GLU A 102 11.79 -24.26 9.98
N GLU A 103 11.09 -25.26 10.52
CA GLU A 103 10.21 -26.15 9.75
C GLU A 103 9.08 -25.37 9.03
N LYS A 104 8.38 -24.46 9.72
CA LYS A 104 7.35 -23.61 9.11
C LYS A 104 7.92 -22.65 8.06
N ALA A 105 9.13 -22.14 8.28
CA ALA A 105 9.79 -21.29 7.29
C ALA A 105 10.14 -22.07 6.02
N PHE A 106 10.63 -23.30 6.18
CA PHE A 106 10.89 -24.20 5.06
C PHE A 106 9.62 -24.53 4.27
N ILE A 107 8.53 -24.90 4.96
CA ILE A 107 7.21 -25.14 4.32
C ILE A 107 6.76 -23.92 3.53
N ARG A 108 6.83 -22.73 4.16
CA ARG A 108 6.44 -21.46 3.54
C ARG A 108 7.25 -21.17 2.29
N GLU A 109 8.56 -21.39 2.31
CA GLU A 109 9.44 -21.19 1.17
C GLU A 109 9.03 -22.11 0.01
N LYS A 110 8.80 -23.40 0.28
CA LYS A 110 8.39 -24.37 -0.76
C LYS A 110 7.02 -24.08 -1.36
N LEU A 111 6.08 -23.61 -0.56
CA LEU A 111 4.78 -23.17 -1.07
C LEU A 111 4.91 -21.91 -1.93
N LYS A 112 5.80 -20.96 -1.57
CA LYS A 112 6.09 -19.76 -2.37
C LYS A 112 6.83 -20.07 -3.68
N GLU A 113 7.61 -21.14 -3.72
CA GLU A 113 8.18 -21.68 -4.96
C GLU A 113 7.12 -22.29 -5.89
N GLY A 114 5.87 -22.44 -5.44
CA GLY A 114 4.76 -22.99 -6.23
C GLY A 114 4.66 -24.50 -6.19
N LEU A 115 5.31 -25.17 -5.23
CA LEU A 115 5.18 -26.62 -5.07
C LEU A 115 3.78 -26.99 -4.55
N PRO A 116 3.18 -28.10 -5.02
CA PRO A 116 1.91 -28.58 -4.50
C PRO A 116 2.09 -29.11 -3.08
N VAL A 117 1.03 -28.99 -2.26
CA VAL A 117 1.00 -29.35 -0.84
C VAL A 117 1.54 -30.76 -0.59
N GLU A 118 1.14 -31.75 -1.39
CA GLU A 118 1.57 -33.14 -1.25
C GLU A 118 3.07 -33.31 -1.45
N LYS A 119 3.68 -32.51 -2.35
CA LYS A 119 5.13 -32.52 -2.56
C LYS A 119 5.86 -31.84 -1.41
N VAL A 120 5.30 -30.77 -0.86
CA VAL A 120 5.88 -30.13 0.33
C VAL A 120 5.83 -31.08 1.52
N ILE A 121 4.74 -31.82 1.74
CA ILE A 121 4.65 -32.86 2.79
C ILE A 121 5.76 -33.91 2.61
N GLN A 122 5.95 -34.43 1.39
CA GLN A 122 7.01 -35.41 1.12
C GLN A 122 8.41 -34.85 1.43
N LEU A 123 8.68 -33.59 1.07
CA LEU A 123 9.96 -32.94 1.34
C LEU A 123 10.19 -32.70 2.83
N VAL A 124 9.16 -32.28 3.56
CA VAL A 124 9.25 -32.08 5.02
C VAL A 124 9.49 -33.42 5.72
N GLU A 125 8.83 -34.49 5.30
CA GLU A 125 9.05 -35.83 5.83
C GLU A 125 10.49 -36.31 5.55
N GLU A 126 11.05 -36.02 4.39
CA GLU A 126 12.43 -36.37 4.04
C GLU A 126 13.48 -35.60 4.85
N VAL A 127 13.27 -34.29 5.05
CA VAL A 127 14.24 -33.39 5.71
C VAL A 127 14.12 -33.43 7.25
N TYR A 128 12.89 -33.42 7.75
CA TYR A 128 12.59 -33.28 9.17
C TYR A 128 12.05 -34.58 9.80
N GLY A 129 11.25 -35.34 9.07
CA GLY A 129 10.61 -36.57 9.57
C GLY A 129 9.33 -36.29 10.37
N HIS A 130 9.03 -37.17 11.33
CA HIS A 130 7.97 -36.97 12.35
C HIS A 130 6.55 -36.69 11.80
N ARG A 131 6.20 -37.30 10.67
CA ARG A 131 4.83 -37.25 10.16
C ARG A 131 3.87 -37.91 11.16
N SER A 132 2.81 -37.21 11.52
CA SER A 132 1.71 -37.71 12.34
C SER A 132 0.73 -38.45 11.44
N THR A 133 1.04 -39.72 11.16
CA THR A 133 0.12 -40.65 10.47
C THR A 133 -0.87 -41.29 11.43
#